data_AF-A0A519IV52-F1
#
_entry.id   AF-A0A519IV52-F1
#
_cell.length_a   1.000
_cell.length_b   1.000
_cell.length_c   1.000
_cell.angle_alpha   90.00
_cell.angle_beta   90.00
_cell.angle_gamma   90.00
#
_symmetry.space_group_name_H-M   'P 1'
#
loop_
_entity.id
_entity.type
_entity.pdbx_description
1 polymer ?
#
loop_
_entity_poly.entity_id
_entity_poly.type
_entity_poly.pdbx_seq_one_letter_code
_entity_poly.pdbx_strand_id
1 'polypeptide(L)'
;MLLVLAAASVLIAPQSQPGPALISYDQSVRCAGLTQAASELEGGESGEGRALFDAALYWSLAAMQAAQASGRSTVLAEGDQTRARIISVRQLSSGDAAARAELDRCRRLTPRLD
;
A
#
# COMPACT_ATOMS: atom_id res chain seq x y z
N MET A 1 -3.96 -59.54 -9.69
CA MET A 1 -3.93 -58.80 -8.42
C MET A 1 -3.50 -57.38 -8.74
N LEU A 2 -4.43 -56.43 -8.76
CA LEU A 2 -4.15 -55.00 -9.01
C LEU A 2 -3.33 -54.43 -7.85
N LEU A 3 -2.27 -53.69 -8.14
CA LEU A 3 -1.63 -52.80 -7.17
C LEU A 3 -1.46 -51.40 -7.78
N VAL A 4 -2.19 -50.50 -7.15
CA VAL A 4 -2.52 -49.11 -7.45
C VAL A 4 -1.26 -48.23 -7.60
N LEU A 5 -1.15 -47.49 -8.71
CA LEU A 5 -0.26 -46.33 -8.80
C LEU A 5 -0.90 -45.18 -8.01
N ALA A 6 -0.33 -44.83 -6.86
CA ALA A 6 -0.68 -43.60 -6.16
C ALA A 6 0.00 -42.41 -6.86
N ALA A 7 -0.77 -41.65 -7.63
CA ALA A 7 -0.33 -40.38 -8.18
C ALA A 7 -0.18 -39.35 -7.04
N ALA A 8 1.06 -38.99 -6.73
CA ALA A 8 1.36 -37.90 -5.81
C ALA A 8 1.07 -36.57 -6.51
N SER A 9 -0.11 -36.00 -6.27
CA SER A 9 -0.47 -34.65 -6.67
C SER A 9 0.38 -33.65 -5.88
N VAL A 10 1.51 -33.22 -6.46
CA VAL A 10 2.29 -32.10 -5.94
C VAL A 10 1.43 -30.84 -6.06
N LEU A 11 0.88 -30.39 -4.93
CA LEU A 11 0.29 -29.07 -4.79
C LEU A 11 1.39 -28.02 -4.98
N ILE A 12 1.55 -27.54 -6.21
CA ILE A 12 2.36 -26.34 -6.48
C ILE A 12 1.53 -25.17 -5.96
N ALA A 13 1.73 -24.79 -4.70
CA ALA A 13 1.28 -23.49 -4.22
C ALA A 13 1.97 -22.42 -5.07
N PRO A 14 1.24 -21.39 -5.56
CA PRO A 14 1.88 -20.27 -6.23
C PRO A 14 2.83 -19.63 -5.24
N GLN A 15 4.12 -19.81 -5.48
CA GLN A 15 5.15 -19.07 -4.77
C GLN A 15 5.02 -17.64 -5.28
N SER A 16 4.32 -16.79 -4.52
CA SER A 16 4.38 -15.35 -4.68
C SER A 16 5.85 -14.97 -4.47
N GLN A 17 6.63 -14.96 -5.54
CA GLN A 17 8.01 -14.50 -5.49
C GLN A 17 7.95 -13.05 -5.02
N PRO A 18 8.54 -12.72 -3.86
CA PRO A 18 8.68 -11.33 -3.49
C PRO A 18 9.64 -10.74 -4.52
N GLY A 19 9.10 -10.03 -5.51
CA GLY A 19 9.89 -9.13 -6.32
C GLY A 19 10.66 -8.20 -5.38
N PRO A 20 11.86 -7.72 -5.76
CA PRO A 20 12.62 -6.81 -4.91
C PRO A 20 11.69 -5.69 -4.46
N ALA A 21 11.45 -5.60 -3.15
CA ALA A 21 10.70 -4.51 -2.58
C ALA A 21 11.57 -3.26 -2.77
N LEU A 22 11.45 -2.62 -3.93
CA LEU A 22 12.18 -1.38 -4.27
C LEU A 22 11.85 -0.26 -3.29
N ILE A 23 10.80 -0.44 -2.48
CA ILE A 23 10.30 0.50 -1.48
C ILE A 23 10.14 -0.23 -0.15
N SER A 24 10.71 0.35 0.90
CA SER A 24 10.65 -0.21 2.26
C SER A 24 9.22 -0.16 2.82
N TYR A 25 8.92 -1.04 3.78
CA TYR A 25 7.63 -1.02 4.49
C TYR A 25 7.30 0.35 5.09
N ASP A 26 8.26 1.00 5.76
CA ASP A 26 8.04 2.29 6.41
C ASP A 26 7.71 3.38 5.37
N GLN A 27 8.38 3.33 4.20
CA GLN A 27 8.09 4.23 3.10
C GLN A 27 6.70 3.97 2.49
N SER A 28 6.31 2.69 2.33
CA SER A 28 4.96 2.34 1.85
C SER A 28 3.88 2.81 2.82
N VAL A 29 4.07 2.63 4.13
CA VAL A 29 3.16 3.13 5.19
C VAL A 29 3.08 4.65 5.16
N ARG A 30 4.21 5.34 4.99
CA ARG A 30 4.24 6.80 4.88
C ARG A 30 3.45 7.29 3.67
N CYS A 31 3.66 6.68 2.50
CA CYS A 31 2.91 7.03 1.31
C CYS A 31 1.42 6.71 1.46
N ALA A 32 1.05 5.55 2.01
CA ALA A 32 -0.35 5.20 2.27
C ALA A 32 -1.04 6.25 3.14
N GLY A 33 -0.42 6.67 4.24
CA GLY A 33 -0.96 7.70 5.12
C GLY A 33 -1.14 9.05 4.43
N LEU A 34 -0.14 9.50 3.66
CA LEU A 34 -0.19 10.78 2.95
C LEU A 34 -1.27 10.80 1.86
N THR A 35 -1.36 9.75 1.04
CA THR A 35 -2.33 9.71 -0.06
C THR A 35 -3.76 9.48 0.45
N GLN A 36 -3.96 8.67 1.50
CA GLN A 36 -5.27 8.54 2.14
C GLN A 36 -5.73 9.87 2.75
N ALA A 37 -4.85 10.55 3.49
CA ALA A 37 -5.16 11.85 4.07
C ALA A 37 -5.48 12.91 2.99
N ALA A 38 -4.72 12.93 1.90
CA ALA A 38 -4.98 13.85 0.79
C ALA A 38 -6.31 13.56 0.09
N SER A 39 -6.63 12.29 -0.16
CA SER A 39 -7.91 11.88 -0.74
C SER A 39 -9.09 12.27 0.16
N GLU A 40 -8.96 12.06 1.47
CA GLU A 40 -9.97 12.45 2.46
C GLU A 40 -10.18 13.97 2.53
N LEU A 41 -9.09 14.75 2.49
CA LEU A 41 -9.17 16.21 2.55
C LEU A 41 -9.68 16.85 1.26
N GLU A 42 -9.49 16.18 0.11
CA GLU A 42 -9.98 16.69 -1.18
C GLU A 42 -11.47 16.40 -1.39
N GLY A 43 -11.96 15.21 -1.00
CA GLY A 43 -13.39 14.86 -1.04
C GLY A 43 -13.82 13.93 -2.20
N GLY A 44 -12.94 13.61 -3.14
CA GLY A 44 -13.05 12.45 -4.04
C GLY A 44 -13.89 12.63 -5.31
N GLU A 45 -14.72 13.67 -5.42
CA GLU A 45 -15.65 13.83 -6.55
C GLU A 45 -14.97 14.36 -7.83
N SER A 46 -13.85 15.09 -7.67
CA SER A 46 -13.11 15.68 -8.77
C SER A 46 -12.18 14.67 -9.46
N GLY A 47 -11.63 15.04 -10.62
CA GLY A 47 -10.59 14.23 -11.26
C GLY A 47 -9.33 14.08 -10.40
N GLU A 48 -8.99 15.13 -9.64
CA GLU A 48 -7.91 15.08 -8.66
C GLU A 48 -8.26 14.15 -7.49
N GLY A 49 -9.51 14.21 -7.01
CA GLY A 49 -10.01 13.33 -5.97
C GLY A 49 -9.91 11.85 -6.30
N ARG A 50 -10.29 11.48 -7.53
CA ARG A 50 -10.13 10.11 -8.05
C ARG A 50 -8.67 9.70 -8.12
N ALA A 51 -7.80 10.56 -8.65
CA ALA A 51 -6.37 10.28 -8.71
C ALA A 51 -5.72 10.09 -7.32
N LEU A 52 -6.15 10.88 -6.33
CA LEU A 52 -5.72 10.73 -4.94
C LEU A 52 -6.26 9.44 -4.31
N PHE A 53 -7.50 9.07 -4.61
CA PHE A 53 -8.10 7.81 -4.16
C PHE A 53 -7.36 6.59 -4.72
N ASP A 54 -7.05 6.59 -6.02
CA ASP A 54 -6.30 5.49 -6.65
C ASP A 54 -4.89 5.37 -6.05
N ALA A 55 -4.23 6.50 -5.79
CA ALA A 55 -2.95 6.51 -5.09
C ALA A 55 -3.07 5.95 -3.66
N ALA A 56 -4.13 6.32 -2.93
CA ALA A 56 -4.42 5.81 -1.60
C ALA A 56 -4.63 4.29 -1.59
N LEU A 57 -5.36 3.76 -2.56
CA LEU A 57 -5.59 2.32 -2.72
C LEU A 57 -4.28 1.59 -3.05
N TYR A 58 -3.53 2.09 -4.03
CA TYR A 58 -2.23 1.53 -4.42
C TYR A 58 -1.28 1.41 -3.24
N TRP A 59 -1.08 2.51 -2.50
CA TRP A 59 -0.13 2.52 -1.39
C TRP A 59 -0.60 1.70 -0.19
N SER A 60 -1.91 1.62 0.04
CA SER A 60 -2.46 0.71 1.06
C SER A 60 -2.09 -0.74 0.76
N LEU A 61 -2.31 -1.19 -0.48
CA LEU A 61 -1.95 -2.54 -0.90
C LEU A 61 -0.44 -2.76 -0.89
N ALA A 62 0.35 -1.78 -1.34
CA ALA A 62 1.81 -1.85 -1.31
C ALA A 62 2.36 -1.97 0.13
N ALA A 63 1.78 -1.25 1.09
CA ALA A 63 2.13 -1.36 2.50
C ALA A 63 1.82 -2.76 3.06
N MET A 64 0.68 -3.34 2.70
CA MET A 64 0.30 -4.70 3.12
C MET A 64 1.22 -5.76 2.50
N GLN A 65 1.58 -5.64 1.22
CA GLN A 65 2.52 -6.55 0.57
C GLN A 65 3.92 -6.44 1.20
N ALA A 66 4.40 -5.22 1.45
CA ALA A 66 5.68 -4.99 2.12
C ALA A 66 5.68 -5.52 3.56
N ALA A 67 4.55 -5.44 4.27
CA ALA A 67 4.38 -6.03 5.60
C ALA A 67 4.55 -7.55 5.55
N GLN A 68 3.83 -8.22 4.64
CA GLN A 68 3.88 -9.67 4.46
C GLN A 68 5.29 -10.14 4.08
N ALA A 69 5.93 -9.47 3.11
CA ALA A 69 7.32 -9.74 2.72
C ALA A 69 8.31 -9.55 3.89
N SER A 70 7.99 -8.69 4.85
CA SER A 70 8.79 -8.45 6.06
C SER A 70 8.41 -9.35 7.25
N GLY A 71 7.47 -10.30 7.08
CA GLY A 71 6.97 -11.15 8.17
C GLY A 71 6.17 -10.39 9.25
N ARG A 72 5.68 -9.18 8.95
CA ARG A 72 4.84 -8.39 9.87
C ARG A 72 3.39 -8.86 9.81
N SER A 73 2.68 -8.78 10.93
CA SER A 73 1.26 -9.15 10.97
C SER A 73 0.39 -8.12 10.25
N THR A 74 -0.68 -8.60 9.61
CA THR A 74 -1.70 -7.77 8.95
C THR A 74 -2.28 -6.72 9.89
N VAL A 75 -2.61 -7.13 11.13
CA VAL A 75 -3.22 -6.24 12.14
C VAL A 75 -2.28 -5.08 12.51
N LEU A 76 -0.98 -5.36 12.64
CA LEU A 76 -0.01 -4.30 12.91
C LEU A 76 0.12 -3.34 11.72
N ALA A 77 0.11 -3.87 10.49
CA ALA A 77 0.20 -3.07 9.27
C ALA A 77 -1.00 -2.16 9.04
N GLU A 78 -2.21 -2.64 9.27
CA GLU A 78 -3.42 -1.81 9.25
C GLU A 78 -3.39 -0.72 10.32
N GLY A 79 -2.89 -1.06 11.51
CA GLY A 79 -2.69 -0.11 12.60
C GLY A 79 -1.66 0.98 12.26
N ASP A 80 -0.55 0.61 11.63
CA ASP A 80 0.47 1.54 11.16
C ASP A 80 -0.07 2.50 10.10
N GLN A 81 -0.80 2.00 9.11
CA GLN A 81 -1.45 2.82 8.09
C GLN A 81 -2.46 3.80 8.70
N THR A 82 -3.28 3.32 9.65
CA THR A 82 -4.26 4.16 10.36
C THR A 82 -3.57 5.31 11.10
N ARG A 83 -2.48 5.02 11.82
CA ARG A 83 -1.67 6.05 12.50
C ARG A 83 -1.06 7.02 11.50
N ALA A 84 -0.49 6.51 10.41
CA ALA A 84 0.12 7.33 9.37
C ALA A 84 -0.91 8.27 8.72
N ARG A 85 -2.14 7.81 8.46
CA ARG A 85 -3.25 8.66 7.96
C ARG A 85 -3.57 9.78 8.94
N ILE A 86 -3.79 9.47 10.22
CA ILE A 86 -4.12 10.48 11.24
C ILE A 86 -3.03 11.56 11.36
N ILE A 87 -1.76 11.16 11.37
CA ILE A 87 -0.63 12.09 11.39
C ILE A 87 -0.62 12.95 10.12
N SER A 88 -0.82 12.33 8.95
CA SER A 88 -0.78 12.99 7.66
C SER A 88 -1.92 13.99 7.47
N VAL A 89 -3.13 13.69 7.96
CA VAL A 89 -4.25 14.66 7.97
C VAL A 89 -3.83 15.94 8.71
N ARG A 90 -3.23 15.81 9.90
CA ARG A 90 -2.77 16.98 10.67
C ARG A 90 -1.71 17.78 9.91
N GLN A 91 -0.71 17.10 9.36
CA GLN A 91 0.38 17.72 8.61
C GLN A 91 -0.12 18.45 7.35
N LEU A 92 -0.99 17.82 6.57
CA LEU A 92 -1.52 18.41 5.33
C LEU A 92 -2.47 19.57 5.62
N SER A 93 -3.33 19.43 6.62
CA SER A 93 -4.22 20.51 7.08
C SER A 93 -3.48 21.72 7.65
N SER A 94 -2.31 21.50 8.29
CA SER A 94 -1.46 22.62 8.76
C SER A 94 -0.59 23.22 7.65
N GLY A 95 -0.67 22.73 6.42
CA GLY A 95 0.14 23.23 5.31
C GLY A 95 1.61 22.84 5.38
N ASP A 96 1.95 21.74 6.05
CA ASP A 96 3.33 21.25 6.17
C ASP A 96 3.96 21.02 4.78
N ALA A 97 5.00 21.78 4.46
CA ALA A 97 5.64 21.76 3.15
C ALA A 97 6.36 20.43 2.87
N ALA A 98 6.93 19.79 3.89
CA ALA A 98 7.62 18.52 3.74
C ALA A 98 6.63 17.38 3.48
N ALA A 99 5.48 17.38 4.17
CA ALA A 99 4.41 16.42 3.93
C ALA A 99 3.84 16.55 2.52
N ARG A 100 3.67 17.77 2.00
CA ARG A 100 3.23 18.02 0.62
C ARG A 100 4.24 17.54 -0.41
N ALA A 101 5.53 17.84 -0.20
CA ALA A 101 6.60 17.38 -1.09
C ALA A 101 6.69 15.84 -1.15
N GLU A 102 6.54 15.17 0.01
CA GLU A 102 6.52 13.71 0.07
C GLU A 102 5.25 13.13 -0.57
N LEU A 103 4.08 13.76 -0.38
CA LEU A 103 2.84 13.38 -1.07
C LEU A 103 3.04 13.42 -2.59
N ASP A 104 3.59 14.50 -3.13
CA ASP A 104 3.88 14.61 -4.56
C ASP A 104 4.83 13.53 -5.05
N ARG A 105 5.83 13.17 -4.24
CA ARG A 105 6.73 12.05 -4.53
C ARG A 105 5.99 10.72 -4.57
N CYS A 106 5.16 10.44 -3.57
CA CYS A 106 4.34 9.22 -3.52
C CYS A 106 3.40 9.12 -4.73
N ARG A 107 2.79 10.24 -5.14
CA ARG A 107 1.92 10.31 -6.33
C ARG A 107 2.67 10.04 -7.64
N ARG A 108 3.91 10.54 -7.79
CA ARG A 108 4.74 10.25 -8.97
C ARG A 108 5.15 8.78 -9.07
N LEU A 109 5.23 8.09 -7.94
CA LEU A 109 5.57 6.67 -7.86
C LEU A 109 4.33 5.76 -7.97
N THR A 110 3.13 6.31 -7.90
CA THR A 110 1.87 5.59 -8.17
C THR A 110 1.75 5.32 -9.67
N PRO A 111 1.57 4.07 -10.12
CA PRO A 111 1.26 3.76 -11.50
C PRO A 111 -0.04 4.44 -11.97
N ARG A 112 -0.07 4.91 -13.21
CA ARG A 112 -1.32 5.37 -13.83
C ARG A 112 -2.13 4.16 -14.30
N LEU A 113 -3.45 4.24 -14.14
CA LEU A 113 -4.40 3.18 -14.48
C LEU A 113 -5.24 3.55 -15.71
N ASP A 114 -4.68 4.36 -16.61
CA ASP A 114 -5.32 4.84 -17.84
C ASP A 114 -5.64 3.72 -18.84
#